data_AF-A0A016SGN4-F1
#
_entry.id   AF-A0A016SGN4-F1
#
_cell.length_a   1.000
_cell.length_b   1.000
_cell.length_c   1.000
_cell.angle_alpha   90.00
_cell.angle_beta   90.00
_cell.angle_gamma   90.00
#
_symmetry.space_group_name_H-M   'P 1'
#
loop_
_entity.id
_entity.type
_entity.pdbx_description
1 polymer ?
#
loop_
_entity_poly.entity_id
_entity_poly.type
_entity_poly.pdbx_seq_one_letter_code
_entity_poly.pdbx_strand_id
1 'polypeptide(L)'
;MEESKTGTDSPKFSLSWIVDLTHDDTSGLYRGDYALYDFFFKNRNALSNSFIFFYGDHGGRFGSEAYTSFGYNEQNNPFLYVVVPKHLRNTKISEQLQQNSKEIVTPHDLHATFKDILYFQPTLNFTEVGFKAFDEKSRGSSLLRRFQAGKRRNCRTLPIPFEYCICQYEKKDVTDEALKQSLGQFAVKQLASFLETQNVTSRCEEITLQKVEAKQYLSTKINNLGNNTDFFEVIFEVAAPAKGKFQIPIRKEHGHLNLEGALFKRMDRYGKNGDCMKNDLLRPYCTCKNDTVSH
;
A
#
# COMPACT_ATOMS: atom_id res chain seq x y z
N MET A 1 9.85 -48.80 2.61
CA MET A 1 8.60 -49.20 3.25
C MET A 1 8.76 -48.92 4.73
N GLU A 2 8.38 -47.71 5.16
CA GLU A 2 7.90 -47.41 6.51
C GLU A 2 7.31 -45.99 6.43
N GLU A 3 6.02 -45.93 6.11
CA GLU A 3 5.23 -44.73 6.31
C GLU A 3 5.15 -44.49 7.81
N SER A 4 5.84 -43.46 8.29
CA SER A 4 5.59 -42.86 9.59
C SER A 4 4.20 -42.21 9.58
N LYS A 5 3.17 -43.04 9.81
CA LYS A 5 1.78 -42.65 10.11
C LYS A 5 1.64 -42.21 11.56
N THR A 6 2.32 -41.16 11.98
CA THR A 6 2.07 -40.53 13.30
C THR A 6 2.45 -39.06 13.29
N GLY A 7 1.63 -38.26 12.61
CA GLY A 7 1.52 -36.83 12.87
C GLY A 7 0.06 -36.48 12.68
N THR A 8 -0.63 -36.09 13.75
CA THR A 8 -2.03 -35.65 13.67
C THR A 8 -2.19 -34.63 12.55
N ASP A 9 -3.15 -34.88 11.65
CA ASP A 9 -3.42 -34.09 10.44
C ASP A 9 -4.08 -32.74 10.80
N SER A 10 -3.39 -31.96 11.62
CA SER A 10 -3.85 -30.67 12.14
C SER A 10 -3.56 -29.58 11.11
N PRO A 11 -4.50 -28.64 10.86
CA PRO A 11 -4.25 -27.46 10.04
C PRO A 11 -2.97 -26.72 10.47
N LYS A 12 -2.15 -26.29 9.51
CA LYS A 12 -0.90 -25.57 9.74
C LYS A 12 -0.96 -24.18 9.12
N PHE A 13 -0.33 -23.22 9.76
CA PHE A 13 -0.14 -21.86 9.26
C PHE A 13 1.35 -21.51 9.34
N SER A 14 1.87 -20.86 8.29
CA SER A 14 3.24 -20.35 8.25
C SER A 14 3.23 -18.98 7.59
N LEU A 15 3.99 -18.05 8.16
CA LEU A 15 4.27 -16.74 7.60
C LEU A 15 5.79 -16.57 7.55
N SER A 16 6.32 -16.28 6.36
CA SER A 16 7.73 -15.97 6.15
C SER A 16 7.82 -14.62 5.47
N TRP A 17 8.62 -13.71 6.03
CA TRP A 17 8.77 -12.34 5.55
C TRP A 17 10.22 -12.12 5.14
N ILE A 18 10.47 -12.05 3.83
CA ILE A 18 11.82 -11.88 3.26
C ILE A 18 12.04 -10.38 3.03
N VAL A 19 12.82 -9.75 3.90
CA VAL A 19 13.05 -8.29 3.85
C VAL A 19 14.15 -7.94 2.86
N ASP A 20 15.36 -8.47 3.06
CA ASP A 20 16.56 -7.87 2.46
C ASP A 20 16.75 -8.15 0.95
N LEU A 21 16.08 -9.17 0.40
CA LEU A 21 16.38 -9.68 -0.94
C LEU A 21 16.27 -8.60 -2.04
N THR A 22 15.29 -7.70 -1.92
CA THR A 22 15.03 -6.62 -2.90
C THR A 22 14.61 -5.30 -2.25
N HIS A 23 14.85 -5.12 -0.95
CA HIS A 23 14.37 -3.92 -0.26
C HIS A 23 15.01 -2.65 -0.83
N ASP A 24 16.34 -2.66 -1.00
CA ASP A 24 17.10 -1.47 -1.34
C ASP A 24 17.40 -1.33 -2.84
N ASP A 25 17.50 -2.46 -3.53
CA ASP A 25 17.88 -2.57 -4.94
C ASP A 25 17.16 -3.76 -5.57
N THR A 26 16.35 -3.48 -6.60
CA THR A 26 15.61 -4.50 -7.35
C THR A 26 16.50 -5.37 -8.25
N SER A 27 17.75 -4.96 -8.51
CA SER A 27 18.70 -5.77 -9.28
C SER A 27 19.02 -7.12 -8.63
N GLY A 28 18.81 -7.22 -7.30
CA GLY A 28 18.99 -8.43 -6.51
C GLY A 28 17.90 -9.50 -6.70
N LEU A 29 16.78 -9.16 -7.35
CA LEU A 29 15.59 -10.03 -7.42
C LEU A 29 15.91 -11.46 -7.89
N TYR A 30 16.66 -11.58 -8.98
CA TYR A 30 16.98 -12.89 -9.57
C TYR A 30 17.88 -13.77 -8.70
N ARG A 31 18.52 -13.22 -7.65
CA ARG A 31 19.35 -14.00 -6.72
C ARG A 31 18.52 -14.97 -5.88
N GLY A 32 17.25 -14.65 -5.61
CA GLY A 32 16.35 -15.50 -4.82
C GLY A 32 15.60 -16.54 -5.65
N ASP A 33 15.59 -16.41 -6.98
CA ASP A 33 14.67 -17.13 -7.86
C ASP A 33 14.90 -18.65 -7.79
N TYR A 34 16.16 -19.10 -7.89
CA TYR A 34 16.49 -20.53 -7.80
C TYR A 34 16.25 -21.09 -6.39
N ALA A 35 16.51 -20.31 -5.34
CA ALA A 35 16.26 -20.74 -3.96
C ALA A 35 14.76 -20.91 -3.68
N LEU A 36 13.93 -19.99 -4.16
CA LEU A 36 12.46 -20.09 -4.07
C LEU A 36 11.94 -21.27 -4.90
N TYR A 37 12.41 -21.41 -6.14
CA TYR A 37 12.07 -22.55 -7.00
C TYR A 37 12.40 -23.89 -6.31
N ASP A 38 13.62 -24.05 -5.82
CA ASP A 38 14.09 -25.27 -5.18
C ASP A 38 13.28 -25.59 -3.91
N PHE A 39 12.98 -24.56 -3.10
CA PHE A 39 12.11 -24.71 -1.92
C PHE A 39 10.73 -25.23 -2.30
N PHE A 40 10.02 -24.59 -3.24
CA PHE A 40 8.68 -25.02 -3.63
C PHE A 40 8.69 -26.37 -4.34
N PHE A 41 9.70 -26.64 -5.17
CA PHE A 41 9.83 -27.90 -5.88
C PHE A 41 10.07 -29.07 -4.92
N LYS A 42 11.02 -28.95 -3.99
CA LYS A 42 11.31 -29.99 -2.98
C LYS A 42 10.11 -30.25 -2.07
N ASN A 43 9.35 -29.22 -1.72
CA ASN A 43 8.21 -29.31 -0.80
C ASN A 43 6.85 -29.52 -1.48
N ARG A 44 6.80 -29.69 -2.81
CA ARG A 44 5.56 -29.73 -3.61
C ARG A 44 4.51 -30.75 -3.13
N ASN A 45 4.94 -31.89 -2.60
CA ASN A 45 4.02 -32.93 -2.10
C ASN A 45 3.40 -32.51 -0.76
N ALA A 46 4.21 -32.00 0.17
CA ALA A 46 3.76 -31.48 1.46
C ALA A 46 2.84 -30.26 1.31
N LEU A 47 3.08 -29.42 0.30
CA LEU A 47 2.30 -28.22 -0.01
C LEU A 47 1.10 -28.49 -0.94
N SER A 48 0.91 -29.72 -1.40
CA SER A 48 -0.09 -30.05 -2.42
C SER A 48 -1.54 -29.78 -1.96
N ASN A 49 -1.77 -29.77 -0.64
CA ASN A 49 -3.05 -29.45 -0.02
C ASN A 49 -3.08 -28.07 0.66
N SER A 50 -2.19 -27.15 0.27
CA SER A 50 -2.05 -25.82 0.88
C SER A 50 -2.52 -24.70 -0.04
N PHE A 51 -3.15 -23.67 0.53
CA PHE A 51 -3.16 -22.36 -0.10
C PHE A 51 -1.80 -21.69 0.15
N ILE A 52 -1.20 -21.11 -0.89
CA ILE A 52 0.06 -20.37 -0.77
C ILE A 52 -0.17 -18.98 -1.32
N PHE A 53 0.15 -17.96 -0.53
CA PHE A 53 0.09 -16.56 -0.92
C PHE A 53 1.51 -16.02 -0.95
N PHE A 54 1.97 -15.60 -2.12
CA PHE A 54 3.28 -14.98 -2.31
C PHE A 54 3.06 -13.55 -2.75
N TYR A 55 3.37 -12.59 -1.89
CA TYR A 55 3.01 -11.18 -2.10
C TYR A 55 4.00 -10.22 -1.43
N GLY A 56 4.04 -8.99 -1.93
CA GLY A 56 4.76 -7.88 -1.31
C GLY A 56 3.84 -6.97 -0.48
N ASP A 57 4.40 -6.20 0.45
CA ASP A 57 3.70 -5.07 1.08
C ASP A 57 3.59 -3.85 0.16
N HIS A 58 4.59 -3.66 -0.71
CA HIS A 58 4.62 -2.62 -1.74
C HIS A 58 5.38 -3.10 -3.00
N GLY A 59 5.28 -2.37 -4.11
CA GLY A 59 6.18 -2.55 -5.26
C GLY A 59 7.54 -1.87 -5.04
N GLY A 60 8.38 -1.79 -6.07
CA GLY A 60 9.73 -1.19 -5.94
C GLY A 60 9.70 0.26 -5.45
N ARG A 61 10.11 0.49 -4.19
CA ARG A 61 10.12 1.81 -3.54
C ARG A 61 11.50 2.47 -3.52
N PHE A 62 12.55 1.66 -3.62
CA PHE A 62 13.94 2.09 -3.67
C PHE A 62 14.62 1.56 -4.93
N GLY A 63 15.85 2.01 -5.19
CA GLY A 63 16.56 1.73 -6.44
C GLY A 63 16.16 2.67 -7.58
N SER A 64 16.90 2.62 -8.69
CA SER A 64 16.67 3.47 -9.87
C SER A 64 15.27 3.30 -10.47
N GLU A 65 14.76 2.07 -10.42
CA GLU A 65 13.52 1.63 -11.02
C GLU A 65 12.32 2.31 -10.36
N ALA A 66 12.38 2.54 -9.05
CA ALA A 66 11.34 3.22 -8.27
C ALA A 66 11.12 4.68 -8.69
N TYR A 67 12.13 5.32 -9.29
CA TYR A 67 12.08 6.72 -9.73
C TYR A 67 11.63 6.90 -11.18
N THR A 68 11.34 5.81 -11.89
CA THR A 68 10.74 5.85 -13.23
C THR A 68 9.24 6.14 -13.12
N SER A 69 8.62 6.63 -14.21
CA SER A 69 7.17 6.83 -14.25
C SER A 69 6.38 5.55 -13.96
N PHE A 70 6.90 4.40 -14.39
CA PHE A 70 6.34 3.08 -14.09
C PHE A 70 6.53 2.70 -12.61
N GLY A 71 7.74 2.87 -12.08
CA GLY A 71 8.04 2.59 -10.67
C GLY A 71 7.18 3.38 -9.69
N TYR A 72 6.92 4.66 -9.95
CA TYR A 72 6.01 5.46 -9.13
C TYR A 72 4.60 4.86 -9.01
N ASN A 73 4.10 4.25 -10.10
CA ASN A 73 2.82 3.56 -10.10
C ASN A 73 2.88 2.22 -9.37
N GLU A 74 3.96 1.46 -9.58
CA GLU A 74 4.13 0.14 -8.99
C GLU A 74 4.34 0.16 -7.47
N GLN A 75 4.86 1.26 -6.90
CA GLN A 75 5.00 1.40 -5.44
C GLN A 75 3.72 1.07 -4.67
N ASN A 76 2.55 1.42 -5.24
CA ASN A 76 1.25 1.18 -4.63
C ASN A 76 0.53 -0.08 -5.19
N ASN A 77 1.22 -0.86 -6.04
CA ASN A 77 0.70 -2.05 -6.71
C ASN A 77 1.57 -3.28 -6.36
N PRO A 78 1.50 -3.79 -5.12
CA PRO A 78 2.31 -4.95 -4.73
C PRO A 78 1.94 -6.19 -5.53
N PHE A 79 2.96 -7.01 -5.83
CA PHE A 79 2.76 -8.31 -6.44
C PHE A 79 1.93 -9.22 -5.52
N LEU A 80 1.04 -10.02 -6.10
CA LEU A 80 0.28 -11.06 -5.42
C LEU A 80 0.13 -12.27 -6.34
N TYR A 81 0.59 -13.43 -5.84
CA TYR A 81 0.40 -14.72 -6.47
C TYR A 81 -0.26 -15.68 -5.48
N VAL A 82 -1.28 -16.40 -5.94
CA VAL A 82 -2.04 -17.33 -5.11
C VAL A 82 -1.99 -18.72 -5.73
N VAL A 83 -1.47 -19.69 -4.99
CA VAL A 83 -1.53 -21.11 -5.32
C VAL A 83 -2.70 -21.73 -4.57
N VAL A 84 -3.55 -22.44 -5.30
CA VAL A 84 -4.71 -23.15 -4.77
C VAL A 84 -4.36 -24.62 -4.52
N PRO A 85 -4.86 -25.27 -3.45
CA PRO A 85 -4.72 -26.70 -3.21
C PRO A 85 -5.05 -27.53 -4.46
N LYS A 86 -4.29 -28.60 -4.71
CA LYS A 86 -4.40 -29.40 -5.94
C LYS A 86 -5.82 -29.87 -6.22
N HIS A 87 -6.54 -30.31 -5.18
CA HIS A 87 -7.91 -30.80 -5.30
C HIS A 87 -8.95 -29.70 -5.64
N LEU A 88 -8.60 -28.41 -5.48
CA LEU A 88 -9.47 -27.28 -5.79
C LEU A 88 -9.18 -26.61 -7.14
N ARG A 89 -8.08 -26.95 -7.84
CA ARG A 89 -7.62 -26.22 -9.04
C ARG A 89 -8.59 -26.25 -10.22
N ASN A 90 -9.44 -27.27 -10.30
CA ASN A 90 -10.46 -27.44 -11.34
C ASN A 90 -11.88 -27.35 -10.76
N THR A 91 -12.08 -26.45 -9.79
CA THR A 91 -13.37 -26.24 -9.12
C THR A 91 -13.83 -24.80 -9.27
N LYS A 92 -15.09 -24.55 -8.93
CA LYS A 92 -15.67 -23.20 -8.90
C LYS A 92 -14.88 -22.22 -8.04
N ILE A 93 -14.18 -22.68 -7.01
CA ILE A 93 -13.31 -21.81 -6.18
C ILE A 93 -12.14 -21.27 -6.99
N SER A 94 -11.45 -22.13 -7.74
CA SER A 94 -10.34 -21.74 -8.61
C SER A 94 -10.81 -20.81 -9.73
N GLU A 95 -11.94 -21.13 -10.37
CA GLU A 95 -12.57 -20.28 -11.38
C GLU A 95 -12.94 -18.90 -10.82
N GLN A 96 -13.54 -18.85 -9.62
CA GLN A 96 -13.93 -17.59 -8.99
C GLN A 96 -12.71 -16.74 -8.59
N LEU A 97 -11.66 -17.37 -8.06
CA LEU A 97 -10.40 -16.70 -7.76
C LEU A 97 -9.78 -16.10 -9.03
N GLN A 98 -9.78 -16.85 -10.14
CA GLN A 98 -9.29 -16.34 -11.43
C GLN A 98 -10.12 -15.17 -11.95
N GLN A 99 -11.45 -15.18 -11.77
CA GLN A 99 -12.29 -14.03 -12.10
C GLN A 99 -11.92 -12.81 -11.27
N ASN A 100 -11.78 -12.99 -9.95
CA ASN A 100 -11.45 -11.90 -9.02
C ASN A 100 -10.02 -11.36 -9.22
N SER A 101 -9.10 -12.16 -9.79
CA SER A 101 -7.73 -11.71 -10.11
C SER A 101 -7.67 -10.58 -11.16
N LYS A 102 -8.78 -10.32 -11.86
CA LYS A 102 -8.91 -9.27 -12.88
C LYS A 102 -9.48 -7.95 -12.33
N GLU A 103 -9.73 -7.89 -11.02
CA GLU A 103 -10.29 -6.74 -10.32
C GLU A 103 -9.27 -6.14 -9.36
N ILE A 104 -9.53 -4.92 -8.87
CA ILE A 104 -8.68 -4.29 -7.84
C ILE A 104 -8.82 -5.05 -6.52
N VAL A 105 -7.72 -5.63 -6.03
CA VAL A 105 -7.61 -6.36 -4.77
C VAL A 105 -6.86 -5.51 -3.75
N THR A 106 -7.29 -5.57 -2.49
CA THR A 106 -6.64 -4.90 -1.36
C THR A 106 -6.18 -5.91 -0.31
N PRO A 107 -5.26 -5.56 0.59
CA PRO A 107 -4.94 -6.39 1.75
C PRO A 107 -6.15 -6.73 2.63
N HIS A 108 -7.20 -5.91 2.62
CA HIS A 108 -8.45 -6.23 3.32
C HIS A 108 -9.19 -7.42 2.69
N ASP A 109 -9.13 -7.59 1.37
CA ASP A 109 -9.68 -8.77 0.69
C ASP A 109 -8.87 -10.03 1.01
N LEU A 110 -7.53 -9.92 1.14
CA LEU A 110 -6.70 -11.03 1.61
C LEU A 110 -7.08 -11.45 3.04
N HIS A 111 -7.23 -10.49 3.95
CA HIS A 111 -7.70 -10.76 5.30
C HIS A 111 -9.09 -11.46 5.30
N ALA A 112 -10.03 -10.98 4.49
CA ALA A 112 -11.34 -11.63 4.33
C ALA A 112 -11.22 -13.04 3.73
N THR A 113 -10.29 -13.25 2.79
CA THR A 113 -9.99 -14.55 2.18
C THR A 113 -9.44 -15.53 3.21
N PHE A 114 -8.52 -15.11 4.06
CA PHE A 114 -7.96 -15.94 5.13
C PHE A 114 -9.03 -16.33 6.15
N LYS A 115 -9.92 -15.39 6.53
CA LYS A 115 -11.08 -15.70 7.37
C LYS A 115 -12.01 -16.73 6.71
N ASP A 116 -12.27 -16.60 5.41
CA ASP A 116 -13.11 -17.53 4.65
C ASP A 116 -12.51 -18.95 4.63
N ILE A 117 -11.21 -19.05 4.36
CA ILE A 117 -10.45 -20.32 4.36
C ILE A 117 -10.46 -20.96 5.74
N LEU A 118 -10.32 -20.17 6.81
CA LEU A 118 -10.20 -20.69 8.17
C LEU A 118 -11.53 -21.13 8.76
N TYR A 119 -12.60 -20.32 8.58
CA TYR A 119 -13.82 -20.49 9.36
C TYR A 119 -15.03 -20.97 8.55
N PHE A 120 -15.08 -20.73 7.23
CA PHE A 120 -16.32 -20.89 6.47
C PHE A 120 -16.20 -21.97 5.38
N GLN A 121 -15.27 -21.81 4.44
CA GLN A 121 -15.11 -22.73 3.31
C GLN A 121 -14.91 -24.21 3.71
N PRO A 122 -14.17 -24.55 4.79
CA PRO A 122 -14.04 -25.95 5.20
C PRO A 122 -15.38 -26.61 5.53
N THR A 123 -16.29 -25.90 6.21
CA THR A 123 -17.63 -26.43 6.53
C THR A 123 -18.54 -26.58 5.31
N LEU A 124 -18.18 -25.92 4.20
CA LEU A 124 -18.91 -25.91 2.93
C LEU A 124 -18.18 -26.73 1.87
N ASN A 125 -17.19 -27.55 2.24
CA ASN A 125 -16.38 -28.36 1.33
C ASN A 125 -15.78 -27.56 0.16
N PHE A 126 -15.47 -26.27 0.37
CA PHE A 126 -14.93 -25.39 -0.66
C PHE A 126 -15.77 -25.38 -1.96
N THR A 127 -17.11 -25.35 -1.86
CA THR A 127 -17.99 -25.25 -3.05
C THR A 127 -18.73 -23.92 -3.16
N GLU A 128 -18.77 -23.13 -2.09
CA GLU A 128 -19.59 -21.92 -2.01
C GLU A 128 -18.83 -20.68 -2.50
N VAL A 129 -19.33 -20.09 -3.57
CA VAL A 129 -18.73 -18.91 -4.23
C VAL A 129 -19.64 -17.68 -4.18
N GLY A 130 -20.83 -17.77 -3.59
CA GLY A 130 -21.74 -16.65 -3.41
C GLY A 130 -21.14 -15.55 -2.55
N PHE A 131 -21.50 -14.30 -2.85
CA PHE A 131 -21.09 -13.13 -2.07
C PHE A 131 -21.47 -13.33 -0.60
N LYS A 132 -20.53 -13.01 0.29
CA LYS A 132 -20.72 -13.09 1.74
C LYS A 132 -20.03 -11.92 2.41
N ALA A 133 -20.79 -11.14 3.17
CA ALA A 133 -20.23 -10.25 4.18
C ALA A 133 -19.93 -11.09 5.44
N PHE A 134 -18.68 -11.04 5.92
CA PHE A 134 -18.27 -11.81 7.11
C PHE A 134 -18.59 -11.08 8.42
N ASP A 135 -18.54 -9.75 8.40
CA ASP A 135 -18.90 -8.89 9.51
C ASP A 135 -19.28 -7.49 8.97
N GLU A 136 -20.09 -6.74 9.72
CA GLU A 136 -20.55 -5.39 9.32
C GLU A 136 -19.38 -4.40 9.15
N LYS A 137 -18.25 -4.64 9.81
CA LYS A 137 -17.06 -3.79 9.79
C LYS A 137 -16.04 -4.24 8.73
N SER A 138 -16.37 -5.25 7.93
CA SER A 138 -15.40 -5.89 7.04
C SER A 138 -15.06 -4.93 5.92
N ARG A 139 -13.77 -4.62 5.81
CA ARG A 139 -13.24 -3.71 4.80
C ARG A 139 -12.95 -4.39 3.46
N GLY A 140 -13.06 -5.72 3.39
CA GLY A 140 -12.75 -6.51 2.21
C GLY A 140 -13.71 -7.68 1.98
N SER A 141 -13.57 -8.30 0.82
CA SER A 141 -14.34 -9.46 0.36
C SER A 141 -13.40 -10.62 0.03
N SER A 142 -13.78 -11.86 0.39
CA SER A 142 -12.97 -13.04 0.08
C SER A 142 -12.77 -13.19 -1.44
N LEU A 143 -11.55 -13.46 -1.85
CA LEU A 143 -11.18 -13.73 -3.24
C LEU A 143 -11.75 -15.07 -3.74
N LEU A 144 -12.21 -15.95 -2.85
CA LEU A 144 -12.86 -17.22 -3.20
C LEU A 144 -14.36 -17.06 -3.49
N ARG A 145 -14.92 -15.86 -3.31
CA ARG A 145 -16.35 -15.55 -3.47
C ARG A 145 -16.54 -14.45 -4.49
N ARG A 146 -17.71 -14.40 -5.10
CA ARG A 146 -18.15 -13.27 -5.94
C ARG A 146 -18.11 -12.00 -5.12
N PHE A 147 -17.56 -10.95 -5.71
CA PHE A 147 -17.72 -9.61 -5.17
C PHE A 147 -19.19 -9.14 -5.26
N GLN A 148 -19.53 -8.13 -4.47
CA GLN A 148 -20.89 -7.61 -4.38
C GLN A 148 -21.38 -7.15 -5.76
N ALA A 149 -22.50 -7.72 -6.21
CA ALA A 149 -23.12 -7.36 -7.48
C ALA A 149 -23.49 -5.87 -7.51
N GLY A 150 -23.30 -5.23 -8.66
CA GLY A 150 -23.59 -3.80 -8.86
C GLY A 150 -22.59 -2.83 -8.22
N LYS A 151 -21.63 -3.30 -7.40
CA LYS A 151 -20.61 -2.44 -6.77
C LYS A 151 -19.28 -2.57 -7.50
N ARG A 152 -19.04 -1.69 -8.46
CA ARG A 152 -17.75 -1.62 -9.18
C ARG A 152 -16.61 -1.36 -8.20
N ARG A 153 -15.52 -2.11 -8.31
CA ARG A 153 -14.32 -1.94 -7.48
C ARG A 153 -13.42 -0.85 -8.06
N ASN A 154 -13.12 0.17 -7.26
CA ASN A 154 -12.22 1.29 -7.57
C ASN A 154 -11.87 2.04 -6.27
N CYS A 155 -10.96 3.02 -6.34
CA CYS A 155 -10.51 3.75 -5.16
C CYS A 155 -11.61 4.53 -4.41
N ARG A 156 -12.79 4.75 -5.02
CA ARG A 156 -13.93 5.39 -4.32
C ARG A 156 -14.82 4.38 -3.58
N THR A 157 -14.85 3.14 -4.04
CA THR A 157 -15.74 2.10 -3.49
C THR A 157 -15.04 1.12 -2.57
N LEU A 158 -13.70 1.10 -2.63
CA LEU A 158 -12.82 0.36 -1.76
C LEU A 158 -12.17 1.31 -0.75
N PRO A 159 -11.80 0.82 0.45
CA PRO A 159 -11.15 1.63 1.48
C PRO A 159 -9.66 1.84 1.15
N ILE A 160 -9.39 2.45 0.00
CA ILE A 160 -8.05 2.80 -0.49
C ILE A 160 -7.91 4.32 -0.31
N PRO A 161 -7.01 4.80 0.57
CA PRO A 161 -6.70 6.22 0.66
C PRO A 161 -6.24 6.76 -0.70
N PHE A 162 -6.56 8.02 -1.00
CA PHE A 162 -6.37 8.57 -2.35
C PHE A 162 -4.90 8.55 -2.80
N GLU A 163 -3.96 8.75 -1.86
CA GLU A 163 -2.51 8.67 -2.07
C GLU A 163 -2.00 7.26 -2.45
N TYR A 164 -2.76 6.22 -2.15
CA TYR A 164 -2.48 4.83 -2.53
C TYR A 164 -3.29 4.38 -3.76
N CYS A 165 -4.10 5.26 -4.34
CA CYS A 165 -4.89 4.92 -5.51
C CYS A 165 -4.00 4.71 -6.73
N ILE A 166 -4.11 3.52 -7.35
CA ILE A 166 -3.33 3.15 -8.55
C ILE A 166 -3.96 3.62 -9.87
N CYS A 167 -5.12 4.30 -9.82
CA CYS A 167 -5.80 4.81 -11.01
C CYS A 167 -4.89 5.82 -11.73
N GLN A 168 -4.65 5.55 -13.02
CA GLN A 168 -3.87 6.44 -13.87
C GLN A 168 -4.75 7.60 -14.33
N TYR A 169 -4.48 8.79 -13.79
CA TYR A 169 -5.15 10.02 -14.18
C TYR A 169 -4.22 10.90 -15.00
N GLU A 170 -4.77 11.53 -16.03
CA GLU A 170 -4.04 12.53 -16.79
C GLU A 170 -3.76 13.75 -15.92
N LYS A 171 -2.54 14.27 -16.01
CA LYS A 171 -2.03 15.39 -15.22
C LYS A 171 -1.24 16.34 -16.12
N LYS A 172 -1.27 17.63 -15.80
CA LYS A 172 -0.39 18.65 -16.38
C LYS A 172 0.46 19.32 -15.32
N ASP A 173 1.65 19.79 -15.68
CA ASP A 173 2.47 20.58 -14.78
C ASP A 173 1.79 21.93 -14.48
N VAL A 174 1.87 22.35 -13.22
CA VAL A 174 1.45 23.70 -12.80
C VAL A 174 2.56 24.68 -13.16
N THR A 175 2.30 25.56 -14.12
CA THR A 175 3.25 26.58 -14.59
C THR A 175 3.12 27.93 -13.88
N ASP A 176 1.99 28.17 -13.22
CA ASP A 176 1.78 29.36 -12.38
C ASP A 176 2.61 29.24 -11.09
N GLU A 177 3.69 30.02 -11.00
CA GLU A 177 4.60 30.02 -9.86
C GLU A 177 3.94 30.50 -8.56
N ALA A 178 2.98 31.42 -8.61
CA ALA A 178 2.28 31.88 -7.41
C ALA A 178 1.39 30.78 -6.85
N LEU A 179 0.67 30.05 -7.72
CA LEU A 179 -0.11 28.88 -7.32
C LEU A 179 0.79 27.77 -6.78
N LYS A 180 1.91 27.49 -7.45
CA LYS A 180 2.86 26.45 -7.03
C LYS A 180 3.44 26.74 -5.64
N GLN A 181 3.85 27.98 -5.39
CA GLN A 181 4.32 28.41 -4.07
C GLN A 181 3.21 28.34 -3.01
N SER A 182 1.99 28.75 -3.34
CA SER A 182 0.82 28.64 -2.43
C SER A 182 0.55 27.20 -2.02
N LEU A 183 0.59 26.26 -2.96
CA LEU A 183 0.45 24.82 -2.71
C LEU A 183 1.56 24.28 -1.82
N GLY A 184 2.82 24.65 -2.08
CA GLY A 184 3.97 24.23 -1.27
C GLY A 184 3.89 24.74 0.17
N GLN A 185 3.57 26.03 0.33
CA GLN A 185 3.43 26.65 1.66
C GLN A 185 2.28 26.04 2.46
N PHE A 186 1.16 25.76 1.79
CA PHE A 186 0.07 25.02 2.40
C PHE A 186 0.52 23.63 2.86
N ALA A 187 1.23 22.87 2.01
CA ALA A 187 1.69 21.53 2.34
C ALA A 187 2.62 21.48 3.57
N VAL A 188 3.64 22.36 3.65
CA VAL A 188 4.54 22.40 4.82
C VAL A 188 3.82 22.82 6.09
N LYS A 189 2.87 23.76 6.00
CA LYS A 189 2.05 24.17 7.14
C LYS A 189 1.20 23.01 7.66
N GLN A 190 0.62 22.22 6.77
CA GLN A 190 -0.16 21.05 7.16
C GLN A 190 0.74 19.95 7.77
N LEU A 191 1.96 19.76 7.27
CA LEU A 191 2.91 18.81 7.87
C LEU A 191 3.34 19.26 9.28
N ALA A 192 3.64 20.54 9.47
CA ALA A 192 3.93 21.11 10.78
C ALA A 192 2.74 20.95 11.75
N SER A 193 1.54 21.26 11.28
CA SER A 193 0.31 21.09 12.08
C SER A 193 0.07 19.62 12.43
N PHE A 194 0.33 18.67 11.52
CA PHE A 194 0.28 17.25 11.83
C PHE A 194 1.20 16.91 13.02
N LEU A 195 2.47 17.32 12.99
CA LEU A 195 3.40 17.10 14.11
C LEU A 195 2.95 17.77 15.42
N GLU A 196 2.30 18.93 15.33
CA GLU A 196 1.72 19.64 16.47
C GLU A 196 0.56 18.85 17.08
N THR A 197 -0.36 18.33 16.27
CA THR A 197 -1.47 17.49 16.77
C THR A 197 -0.99 16.20 17.44
N GLN A 198 0.19 15.71 17.05
CA GLN A 198 0.84 14.56 17.67
C GLN A 198 1.65 14.93 18.93
N ASN A 199 1.74 16.21 19.29
CA ASN A 199 2.50 16.74 20.42
C ASN A 199 4.00 16.38 20.39
N VAL A 200 4.62 16.39 19.20
CA VAL A 200 6.04 16.02 19.01
C VAL A 200 6.94 17.15 18.50
N THR A 201 6.39 18.33 18.23
CA THR A 201 7.12 19.49 17.67
C THR A 201 8.33 19.92 18.51
N SER A 202 8.31 19.71 19.82
CA SER A 202 9.45 20.02 20.69
C SER A 202 10.71 19.22 20.32
N ARG A 203 10.54 17.99 19.82
CA ARG A 203 11.62 17.05 19.44
C ARG A 203 12.03 17.16 17.98
N CYS A 204 11.21 17.78 17.13
CA CYS A 204 11.41 17.80 15.68
C CYS A 204 11.93 19.15 15.21
N GLU A 205 12.91 19.14 14.32
CA GLU A 205 13.38 20.31 13.58
C GLU A 205 12.23 21.03 12.86
N GLU A 206 12.39 22.34 12.66
CA GLU A 206 11.36 23.18 12.04
C GLU A 206 11.12 22.82 10.58
N ILE A 207 9.83 22.76 10.18
CA ILE A 207 9.42 22.43 8.82
C ILE A 207 9.30 23.71 7.99
N THR A 208 10.26 23.94 7.09
CA THR A 208 10.27 25.08 6.17
C THR A 208 10.34 24.59 4.72
N LEU A 209 9.58 25.23 3.82
CA LEU A 209 9.60 24.90 2.40
C LEU A 209 10.94 25.26 1.76
N GLN A 210 11.58 24.31 1.07
CA GLN A 210 12.77 24.54 0.24
C GLN A 210 12.42 24.55 -1.25
N LYS A 211 11.69 23.53 -1.72
CA LYS A 211 11.35 23.36 -3.13
C LYS A 211 9.95 22.77 -3.26
N VAL A 212 9.24 23.13 -4.32
CA VAL A 212 7.92 22.56 -4.65
C VAL A 212 7.80 22.29 -6.15
N GLU A 213 7.19 21.16 -6.46
CA GLU A 213 6.71 20.76 -7.78
C GLU A 213 5.23 20.38 -7.65
N ALA A 214 4.42 20.74 -8.63
CA ALA A 214 2.98 20.47 -8.58
C ALA A 214 2.44 20.09 -9.96
N LYS A 215 1.53 19.12 -9.97
CA LYS A 215 0.77 18.70 -11.16
C LYS A 215 -0.72 18.78 -10.89
N GLN A 216 -1.49 19.33 -11.82
CA GLN A 216 -2.95 19.40 -11.73
C GLN A 216 -3.57 18.19 -12.44
N TYR A 217 -4.53 17.54 -11.78
CA TYR A 217 -5.32 16.47 -12.38
C TYR A 217 -6.32 17.03 -13.40
N LEU A 218 -6.33 16.47 -14.61
CA LEU A 218 -7.20 16.90 -15.71
C LEU A 218 -8.53 16.13 -15.79
N SER A 219 -8.65 15.02 -15.07
CA SER A 219 -9.78 14.11 -15.23
C SER A 219 -11.10 14.73 -14.77
N THR A 220 -12.05 14.87 -15.70
CA THR A 220 -13.45 15.22 -15.37
C THR A 220 -14.06 14.28 -14.33
N LYS A 221 -13.61 13.01 -14.27
CA LYS A 221 -14.06 12.05 -13.24
C LYS A 221 -13.62 12.45 -11.84
N ILE A 222 -12.44 13.06 -11.68
CA ILE A 222 -11.97 13.64 -10.41
C ILE A 222 -12.68 14.98 -10.17
N ASN A 223 -12.76 15.82 -11.20
CA ASN A 223 -13.30 17.18 -11.13
C ASN A 223 -14.83 17.26 -11.21
N ASN A 224 -15.55 16.13 -11.14
CA ASN A 224 -17.03 16.04 -11.21
C ASN A 224 -17.76 16.57 -9.96
N LEU A 225 -17.14 17.49 -9.21
CA LEU A 225 -17.69 18.18 -8.06
C LEU A 225 -17.56 19.70 -8.30
N GLY A 226 -18.37 20.23 -9.21
CA GLY A 226 -18.51 21.66 -9.49
C GLY A 226 -17.42 22.27 -10.37
N ASN A 227 -17.78 23.29 -11.15
CA ASN A 227 -16.88 24.05 -12.04
C ASN A 227 -15.73 24.80 -11.32
N ASN A 228 -15.52 24.58 -10.02
CA ASN A 228 -14.61 25.35 -9.17
C ASN A 228 -13.78 24.48 -8.21
N THR A 229 -13.62 23.19 -8.55
CA THR A 229 -12.76 22.25 -7.82
C THR A 229 -11.60 21.81 -8.68
N ASP A 230 -10.39 22.04 -8.18
CA ASP A 230 -9.15 21.51 -8.74
C ASP A 230 -8.48 20.54 -7.77
N PHE A 231 -7.83 19.52 -8.31
CA PHE A 231 -6.99 18.61 -7.53
C PHE A 231 -5.55 18.71 -8.02
N PHE A 232 -4.62 18.67 -7.08
CA PHE A 232 -3.19 18.78 -7.32
C PHE A 232 -2.46 17.63 -6.65
N GLU A 233 -1.45 17.11 -7.34
CA GLU A 233 -0.39 16.31 -6.73
C GLU A 233 0.77 17.25 -6.45
N VAL A 234 1.16 17.36 -5.19
CA VAL A 234 2.21 18.27 -4.74
C VAL A 234 3.35 17.47 -4.17
N ILE A 235 4.54 17.69 -4.71
CA ILE A 235 5.80 17.16 -4.21
C ILE A 235 6.60 18.34 -3.67
N PHE A 236 7.01 18.27 -2.42
CA PHE A 236 7.78 19.35 -1.80
C PHE A 236 8.98 18.80 -1.02
N GLU A 237 10.01 19.62 -0.93
CA GLU A 237 11.23 19.36 -0.15
C GLU A 237 11.29 20.35 1.02
N VAL A 238 11.58 19.82 2.20
CA VAL A 238 11.75 20.58 3.45
C VAL A 238 13.22 20.98 3.58
N ALA A 239 13.47 22.24 3.96
CA ALA A 239 14.80 22.79 4.13
C ALA A 239 15.59 22.13 5.27
N ALA A 240 16.91 22.27 5.23
CA ALA A 240 17.75 21.90 6.37
C ALA A 240 17.45 22.81 7.58
N PRO A 241 17.53 22.29 8.83
CA PRO A 241 18.02 20.96 9.19
C PRO A 241 16.99 19.83 9.08
N ALA A 242 15.69 20.14 9.03
CA ALA A 242 14.64 19.12 9.03
C ALA A 242 14.77 18.13 7.86
N LYS A 243 14.97 18.62 6.63
CA LYS A 243 15.14 17.81 5.41
C LYS A 243 14.00 16.81 5.13
N GLY A 244 13.70 16.63 3.85
CA GLY A 244 12.89 15.52 3.39
C GLY A 244 11.98 15.84 2.25
N LYS A 245 11.65 14.81 1.48
CA LYS A 245 10.84 14.91 0.28
C LYS A 245 9.52 14.20 0.49
N PHE A 246 8.42 14.95 0.35
CA PHE A 246 7.08 14.46 0.60
C PHE A 246 6.18 14.66 -0.61
N GLN A 247 5.23 13.75 -0.76
CA GLN A 247 4.13 13.83 -1.71
C GLN A 247 2.81 13.91 -0.94
N ILE A 248 1.92 14.81 -1.38
CA ILE A 248 0.60 15.00 -0.79
C ILE A 248 -0.38 15.46 -1.88
N PRO A 249 -1.59 14.87 -1.98
CA PRO A 249 -2.66 15.42 -2.81
C PRO A 249 -3.31 16.62 -2.11
N ILE A 250 -3.58 17.69 -2.85
CA ILE A 250 -4.25 18.90 -2.35
C ILE A 250 -5.45 19.21 -3.22
N ARG A 251 -6.61 19.43 -2.59
CA ARG A 251 -7.82 19.90 -3.25
C ARG A 251 -7.96 21.40 -3.07
N LYS A 252 -8.30 22.11 -4.14
CA LYS A 252 -8.67 23.52 -4.14
C LYS A 252 -10.14 23.63 -4.49
N GLU A 253 -10.96 24.10 -3.56
CA GLU A 253 -12.40 24.26 -3.73
C GLU A 253 -12.80 25.69 -3.38
N HIS A 254 -13.44 26.39 -4.31
CA HIS A 254 -13.81 27.81 -4.16
C HIS A 254 -12.64 28.71 -3.73
N GLY A 255 -11.42 28.41 -4.20
CA GLY A 255 -10.21 29.14 -3.83
C GLY A 255 -9.52 28.67 -2.55
N HIS A 256 -10.15 27.80 -1.75
CA HIS A 256 -9.60 27.30 -0.49
C HIS A 256 -8.88 25.96 -0.69
N LEU A 257 -7.68 25.83 -0.12
CA LEU A 257 -6.89 24.60 -0.13
C LEU A 257 -7.24 23.71 1.05
N ASN A 258 -7.37 22.40 0.82
CA ASN A 258 -7.62 21.40 1.84
C ASN A 258 -6.98 20.05 1.45
N LEU A 259 -6.85 19.15 2.43
CA LEU A 259 -6.25 17.82 2.24
C LEU A 259 -7.26 16.67 2.12
N GLU A 260 -8.55 16.89 2.40
CA GLU A 260 -9.58 15.83 2.51
C GLU A 260 -9.15 14.57 3.30
N GLY A 261 -8.32 14.74 4.34
CA GLY A 261 -7.82 13.62 5.15
C GLY A 261 -6.67 12.83 4.52
N ALA A 262 -6.07 13.32 3.44
CA ALA A 262 -4.90 12.72 2.81
C ALA A 262 -3.69 12.66 3.77
N LEU A 263 -2.88 11.61 3.60
CA LEU A 263 -1.66 11.40 4.37
C LEU A 263 -0.42 11.80 3.56
N PHE A 264 0.57 12.34 4.26
CA PHE A 264 1.87 12.65 3.68
C PHE A 264 2.63 11.35 3.36
N LYS A 265 3.08 11.21 2.12
CA LYS A 265 3.97 10.12 1.68
C LYS A 265 5.42 10.60 1.66
N ARG A 266 6.26 10.07 2.56
CA ARG A 266 7.72 10.28 2.52
C ARG A 266 8.34 9.53 1.34
N MET A 267 8.99 10.26 0.43
CA MET A 267 9.52 9.72 -0.83
C MET A 267 11.01 9.35 -0.78
N ASP A 268 11.78 9.96 0.10
CA ASP A 268 13.20 9.68 0.31
C ASP A 268 13.42 8.91 1.63
N ARG A 269 14.61 8.31 1.79
CA ARG A 269 14.98 7.65 3.05
C ARG A 269 15.11 8.69 4.16
N TYR A 270 14.50 8.41 5.30
CA TYR A 270 14.65 9.22 6.52
C TYR A 270 15.74 8.68 7.46
N GLY A 271 16.18 7.43 7.29
CA GLY A 271 17.27 6.83 8.07
C GLY A 271 17.02 6.91 9.57
N LYS A 272 18.01 7.42 10.30
CA LYS A 272 17.98 7.60 11.76
C LYS A 272 17.40 8.95 12.20
N ASN A 273 16.95 9.78 11.26
CA ASN A 273 16.52 11.14 11.57
C ASN A 273 15.36 11.17 12.56
N GLY A 274 14.49 10.17 12.57
CA GLY A 274 13.31 10.12 13.44
C GLY A 274 13.49 9.34 14.75
N ASP A 275 14.70 8.89 15.11
CA ASP A 275 14.92 7.90 16.18
C ASP A 275 14.44 8.35 17.59
N CYS A 276 14.28 9.66 17.81
CA CYS A 276 13.69 10.23 19.04
C CYS A 276 12.17 9.98 19.19
N MET A 277 11.50 9.47 18.15
CA MET A 277 10.08 9.15 18.16
C MET A 277 9.84 7.77 18.76
N LYS A 278 9.03 7.73 19.84
CA LYS A 278 8.55 6.48 20.43
C LYS A 278 7.53 5.76 19.53
N ASN A 279 6.75 6.52 18.77
CA ASN A 279 5.80 5.98 17.81
C ASN A 279 6.50 5.88 16.44
N ASP A 280 6.73 4.65 15.98
CA ASP A 280 7.42 4.39 14.71
C ASP A 280 6.70 5.00 13.51
N LEU A 281 5.38 5.22 13.60
CA LEU A 281 4.59 5.88 12.55
C LEU A 281 4.98 7.35 12.35
N LEU A 282 5.63 7.99 13.32
CA LEU A 282 6.04 9.39 13.25
C LEU A 282 7.48 9.58 12.74
N ARG A 283 8.30 8.52 12.73
CA ARG A 283 9.70 8.58 12.31
C ARG A 283 9.91 9.15 10.90
N PRO A 284 9.05 8.89 9.89
CA PRO A 284 9.24 9.45 8.54
C PRO A 284 9.03 10.97 8.45
N TYR A 285 8.31 11.56 9.41
CA TYR A 285 7.84 12.95 9.37
C TYR A 285 8.71 13.90 10.21
N CYS A 286 9.48 13.36 11.14
CA CYS A 286 10.27 14.12 12.09
C CYS A 286 11.76 13.88 11.84
N THR A 287 12.53 14.97 11.76
CA THR A 287 13.97 14.92 12.00
C THR A 287 14.21 15.45 13.39
N CYS A 288 14.83 14.64 14.23
CA CYS A 288 15.09 14.94 15.62
C CYS A 288 16.04 16.12 15.73
N LYS A 289 15.70 17.06 16.61
CA LYS A 289 16.66 18.06 17.06
C LYS A 289 17.84 17.33 17.68
N ASN A 290 19.04 17.88 17.49
CA ASN A 290 20.20 17.47 18.25
C ASN A 290 20.00 17.85 19.72
N ASP A 291 19.22 17.07 20.46
CA ASP A 291 19.29 17.11 21.91
C ASP A 291 20.66 16.51 22.27
N THR A 292 21.54 17.34 22.80
CA THR A 292 22.64 16.90 23.67
C THR A 292 22.05 16.13 24.84
N VAL A 293 21.64 14.88 24.63
CA VAL A 293 21.35 13.95 25.71
C VAL A 293 22.68 13.34 26.08
N SER A 294 23.31 13.95 27.08
CA SER A 294 24.34 13.34 27.91
C SER A 294 23.97 11.88 28.21
N HIS A 295 24.91 11.00 27.89
CA HIS A 295 24.91 9.56 28.20
C HIS A 295 24.41 9.24 29.61
#